data_AF-A0A821JNE6-F1
#
_entry.id   AF-A0A821JNE6-F1
#
_cell.length_a   1.000
_cell.length_b   1.000
_cell.length_c   1.000
_cell.angle_alpha   90.00
_cell.angle_beta   90.00
_cell.angle_gamma   90.00
#
_symmetry.space_group_name_H-M   'P 1'
#
loop_
_entity.id
_entity.type
_entity.pdbx_description
1 polymer ?
#
loop_
_entity_poly.entity_id
_entity_poly.type
_entity_poly.pdbx_seq_one_letter_code
_entity_poly.pdbx_strand_id
1 'polypeptide(L)'
;EFLDLNNNHYYHKESLSPIIYIGFCSITGHDSERILQVVLEALEKTGYRAVLSSLAKDDDKLPKNALKIGNVSHDWLFPHVSAVCHHSGAGTTAAGLRAGKPTIIVPFFGDQFFWGNVIEKNGVGPRALPGQNLTTDNLVESFKYVHEPQVRAAAERIRDAILKENGCDEALRAFQTHLPLLRMQSYLESTYTACYQLEEFHLQISRRVAQVLVISGRIEPTQLHLHSTRY
;
A
#
# COMPACT_ATOMS: atom_id res chain seq x y z
N GLU A 1 6.84 -25.99 -2.87
CA GLU A 1 6.04 -26.00 -1.64
C GLU A 1 5.58 -24.58 -1.38
N PHE A 2 4.28 -24.33 -1.30
CA PHE A 2 3.62 -23.22 -0.56
C PHE A 2 2.15 -23.69 -0.42
N LEU A 3 1.81 -24.38 0.68
CA LEU A 3 1.34 -23.87 1.98
C LEU A 3 0.00 -23.14 1.87
N ASP A 4 -1.06 -23.91 2.11
CA ASP A 4 -2.38 -23.44 2.50
C ASP A 4 -2.33 -23.06 3.99
N LEU A 5 -2.75 -21.84 4.31
CA LEU A 5 -2.71 -21.26 5.66
C LEU A 5 -3.92 -21.66 6.52
N ASN A 6 -4.92 -22.39 5.99
CA ASN A 6 -6.13 -22.65 6.78
C ASN A 6 -6.66 -24.09 6.82
N ASN A 7 -6.52 -24.98 5.82
CA ASN A 7 -7.41 -26.18 5.80
C ASN A 7 -6.88 -27.51 5.21
N ASN A 8 -5.58 -27.83 5.30
CA ASN A 8 -5.07 -29.21 5.23
C ASN A 8 -5.47 -30.07 3.99
N HIS A 9 -5.76 -29.45 2.85
CA HIS A 9 -5.99 -30.17 1.58
C HIS A 9 -4.89 -29.82 0.55
N TYR A 10 -4.10 -30.85 0.20
CA TYR A 10 -2.92 -30.79 -0.67
C TYR A 10 -3.31 -30.66 -2.15
N TYR A 11 -2.66 -29.76 -2.90
CA TYR A 11 -2.74 -29.75 -4.36
C TYR A 11 -1.37 -30.03 -5.01
N HIS A 12 -1.39 -30.94 -5.97
CA HIS A 12 -0.24 -31.60 -6.60
C HIS A 12 0.79 -30.62 -7.20
N LYS A 13 2.06 -30.98 -6.99
CA LYS A 13 3.31 -30.34 -7.43
C LYS A 13 3.47 -30.21 -8.97
N GLU A 14 2.49 -30.64 -9.75
CA GLU A 14 2.53 -30.76 -11.22
C GLU A 14 1.73 -29.68 -11.97
N SER A 15 1.02 -28.77 -11.29
CA SER A 15 0.39 -27.64 -11.99
C SER A 15 1.40 -26.52 -12.25
N LEU A 16 2.04 -26.55 -13.43
CA LEU A 16 2.92 -25.53 -13.99
C LEU A 16 2.24 -24.17 -14.25
N SER A 17 0.93 -24.04 -14.00
CA SER A 17 0.15 -22.85 -14.37
C SER A 17 0.45 -21.65 -13.44
N PRO A 18 0.77 -20.46 -13.94
CA PRO A 18 1.04 -19.27 -13.12
C PRO A 18 -0.12 -18.89 -12.17
N ILE A 19 0.20 -18.31 -11.01
CA ILE A 19 -0.77 -17.84 -10.00
C ILE A 19 -0.82 -16.31 -10.02
N ILE A 20 -1.98 -15.73 -10.27
CA ILE A 20 -2.19 -14.28 -10.30
C ILE A 20 -2.87 -13.84 -9.00
N TYR A 21 -2.32 -12.87 -8.30
CA TYR A 21 -3.07 -12.19 -7.23
C TYR A 21 -4.10 -11.24 -7.85
N ILE A 22 -5.34 -11.26 -7.35
CA ILE A 22 -6.41 -10.37 -7.82
C ILE A 22 -7.06 -9.68 -6.61
N GLY A 23 -6.89 -8.36 -6.47
CA GLY A 23 -7.28 -7.62 -5.27
C GLY A 23 -8.08 -6.34 -5.51
N PHE A 24 -9.28 -6.29 -4.93
CA PHE A 24 -10.26 -5.22 -5.17
C PHE A 24 -10.82 -4.53 -3.91
N CYS A 25 -10.11 -4.60 -2.78
CA CYS A 25 -10.44 -4.19 -1.39
C CYS A 25 -11.31 -2.93 -1.11
N SER A 26 -11.66 -2.09 -2.09
CA SER A 26 -12.51 -0.90 -1.88
C SER A 26 -13.66 -0.76 -2.88
N ILE A 27 -13.90 -1.76 -3.74
CA ILE A 27 -15.04 -1.76 -4.66
C ILE A 27 -16.26 -2.34 -3.93
N THR A 28 -17.38 -1.62 -3.99
CA THR A 28 -18.65 -2.03 -3.36
C THR A 28 -19.79 -2.02 -4.36
N GLY A 29 -20.84 -2.81 -4.11
CA GLY A 29 -22.08 -2.79 -4.90
C GLY A 29 -21.96 -3.49 -6.26
N HIS A 30 -22.74 -3.02 -7.24
CA HIS A 30 -22.90 -3.65 -8.57
C HIS A 30 -21.59 -3.84 -9.33
N ASP A 31 -20.60 -2.95 -9.14
CA ASP A 31 -19.30 -3.11 -9.77
C ASP A 31 -18.55 -4.36 -9.26
N SER A 32 -18.69 -4.73 -8.00
CA SER A 32 -18.00 -5.91 -7.46
C SER A 32 -18.47 -7.21 -8.11
N GLU A 33 -19.77 -7.36 -8.34
CA GLU A 33 -20.36 -8.57 -8.94
C GLU A 33 -19.99 -8.69 -10.42
N ARG A 34 -20.08 -7.60 -11.17
CA ARG A 34 -19.65 -7.55 -12.57
C ARG A 34 -18.16 -7.86 -12.71
N ILE A 35 -17.31 -7.25 -11.89
CA ILE A 35 -15.86 -7.48 -11.93
C ILE A 35 -15.51 -8.92 -11.55
N LEU A 36 -16.17 -9.48 -10.52
CA LEU A 36 -16.00 -10.89 -10.18
C LEU A 36 -16.36 -11.80 -11.35
N GLN A 37 -17.51 -11.58 -12.01
CA GLN A 37 -17.91 -12.37 -13.17
C GLN A 37 -16.86 -12.30 -14.29
N VAL A 38 -16.39 -11.11 -14.64
CA VAL A 38 -15.33 -10.91 -15.65
C VAL A 38 -14.05 -11.64 -15.27
N VAL A 39 -13.65 -11.60 -13.99
CA VAL A 39 -12.48 -12.32 -13.48
C VAL A 39 -12.66 -13.82 -13.61
N LEU A 40 -13.80 -14.37 -13.20
CA LEU A 40 -14.07 -15.81 -13.26
C LEU A 40 -14.08 -16.33 -14.70
N GLU A 41 -14.73 -15.61 -15.61
CA GLU A 41 -14.74 -15.94 -17.04
C GLU A 41 -13.33 -15.89 -17.65
N ALA A 42 -12.50 -14.91 -17.26
CA ALA A 42 -11.13 -14.80 -17.74
C ALA A 42 -10.25 -15.95 -17.22
N LEU A 43 -10.45 -16.38 -15.98
CA LEU A 43 -9.76 -17.54 -15.39
C LEU A 43 -10.18 -18.84 -16.06
N GLU A 44 -11.47 -18.99 -16.41
CA GLU A 44 -11.95 -20.15 -17.16
C GLU A 44 -11.35 -20.20 -18.57
N LYS A 45 -11.34 -19.07 -19.30
CA LYS A 45 -10.77 -18.98 -20.65
C LYS A 45 -9.26 -19.24 -20.70
N THR A 46 -8.52 -18.88 -19.65
CA THR A 46 -7.05 -18.95 -19.64
C THR A 46 -6.49 -20.17 -18.92
N GLY A 47 -7.23 -20.76 -17.98
CA GLY A 47 -6.71 -21.79 -17.08
C GLY A 47 -5.65 -21.28 -16.10
N TYR A 48 -5.44 -19.96 -15.99
CA TYR A 48 -4.59 -19.38 -14.95
C TYR A 48 -5.20 -19.64 -13.58
N ARG A 49 -4.32 -19.74 -12.57
CA ARG A 49 -4.74 -19.83 -11.18
C ARG A 49 -4.79 -18.45 -10.58
N ALA A 50 -5.70 -18.20 -9.64
CA ALA A 50 -5.79 -16.92 -8.97
C ALA A 50 -6.02 -17.05 -7.46
N VAL A 51 -5.45 -16.10 -6.72
CA VAL A 51 -5.82 -15.81 -5.33
C VAL A 51 -6.63 -14.52 -5.30
N LEU A 52 -7.86 -14.59 -4.80
CA LEU A 52 -8.83 -13.49 -4.82
C LEU A 52 -8.89 -12.85 -3.43
N SER A 53 -8.49 -11.57 -3.33
CA SER A 53 -8.55 -10.78 -2.10
C SER A 53 -9.70 -9.78 -2.17
N SER A 54 -10.66 -9.92 -1.26
CA SER A 54 -11.76 -8.96 -1.06
C SER A 54 -12.61 -8.68 -2.32
N LEU A 55 -12.74 -9.65 -3.23
CA LEU A 55 -13.61 -9.58 -4.41
C LEU A 55 -14.81 -10.54 -4.33
N ALA A 56 -14.59 -11.75 -3.78
CA ALA A 56 -15.62 -12.78 -3.64
C ALA A 56 -16.20 -12.82 -2.22
N LYS A 57 -17.52 -12.97 -2.12
CA LYS A 57 -18.28 -13.24 -0.89
C LYS A 57 -18.12 -14.71 -0.48
N ASP A 58 -18.51 -15.08 0.74
CA ASP A 58 -18.36 -16.46 1.24
C ASP A 58 -19.24 -17.45 0.47
N ASP A 59 -20.41 -17.01 0.01
CA ASP A 59 -21.37 -17.86 -0.70
C ASP A 59 -21.11 -17.97 -2.21
N ASP A 60 -20.08 -17.28 -2.73
CA ASP A 60 -19.76 -17.29 -4.16
C ASP A 60 -19.17 -18.65 -4.56
N LYS A 61 -19.71 -19.23 -5.64
CA LYS A 61 -19.19 -20.47 -6.22
C LYS A 61 -17.96 -20.16 -7.08
N LEU A 62 -16.78 -20.45 -6.53
CA LEU A 62 -15.51 -20.25 -7.23
C LEU A 62 -15.09 -21.50 -8.02
N PRO A 63 -14.48 -21.33 -9.21
CA PRO A 63 -13.91 -22.44 -9.96
C PRO A 63 -12.67 -23.00 -9.24
N LYS A 64 -12.26 -24.23 -9.59
CA LYS A 64 -11.15 -24.94 -8.91
C LYS A 64 -9.80 -24.22 -8.99
N ASN A 65 -9.62 -23.33 -9.94
CA ASN A 65 -8.41 -22.52 -10.15
C ASN A 65 -8.48 -21.15 -9.46
N ALA A 66 -9.51 -20.86 -8.65
CA ALA A 66 -9.62 -19.63 -7.87
C ALA A 66 -9.68 -19.94 -6.37
N LEU A 67 -8.81 -19.30 -5.59
CA LEU A 67 -8.80 -19.40 -4.14
C LEU A 67 -9.14 -18.04 -3.53
N LYS A 68 -10.25 -17.95 -2.80
CA LYS A 68 -10.53 -16.78 -1.97
C LYS A 68 -9.60 -16.76 -0.77
N ILE A 69 -9.01 -15.60 -0.49
CA ILE A 69 -8.19 -15.38 0.69
C ILE A 69 -8.77 -14.26 1.56
N GLY A 70 -8.52 -14.35 2.86
CA GLY A 70 -8.77 -13.27 3.82
C GLY A 70 -7.65 -12.23 3.79
N ASN A 71 -7.49 -11.50 4.88
CA ASN A 71 -6.40 -10.53 5.01
C ASN A 71 -5.05 -11.27 5.11
N VAL A 72 -4.17 -11.06 4.14
CA VAL A 72 -2.83 -11.65 4.06
C VAL A 72 -1.83 -10.56 3.70
N SER A 73 -0.66 -10.56 4.35
CA SER A 73 0.41 -9.62 4.06
C SER A 73 0.88 -9.73 2.61
N HIS A 74 0.89 -8.61 1.88
CA HIS A 74 1.40 -8.54 0.50
C HIS A 74 2.90 -8.84 0.43
N ASP A 75 3.68 -8.44 1.45
CA ASP A 75 5.11 -8.74 1.51
C ASP A 75 5.40 -10.24 1.55
N TRP A 76 4.51 -11.01 2.17
CA TRP A 76 4.60 -12.47 2.19
C TRP A 76 4.00 -13.08 0.93
N LEU A 77 2.81 -12.64 0.50
CA LEU A 77 2.08 -13.28 -0.60
C LEU A 77 2.69 -13.02 -1.97
N PHE A 78 3.10 -11.79 -2.27
CA PHE A 78 3.51 -11.39 -3.61
C PHE A 78 4.75 -12.12 -4.13
N PRO A 79 5.77 -12.48 -3.30
CA PRO A 79 6.84 -13.38 -3.71
C PRO A 79 6.35 -14.70 -4.34
N HIS A 80 5.18 -15.21 -3.94
CA HIS A 80 4.63 -16.53 -4.33
C HIS A 80 3.69 -16.50 -5.53
N VAL A 81 3.36 -15.32 -6.07
CA VAL A 81 2.53 -15.17 -7.27
C VAL A 81 3.40 -14.82 -8.48
N SER A 82 2.87 -14.98 -9.69
CA SER A 82 3.55 -14.62 -10.94
C SER A 82 3.24 -13.21 -11.42
N ALA A 83 2.05 -12.69 -11.09
CA ALA A 83 1.62 -11.34 -11.42
C ALA A 83 0.61 -10.83 -10.39
N VAL A 84 0.40 -9.51 -10.36
CA VAL A 84 -0.53 -8.82 -9.47
C VAL A 84 -1.55 -8.07 -10.32
N CYS A 85 -2.84 -8.28 -10.08
CA CYS A 85 -3.94 -7.53 -10.69
C CYS A 85 -4.71 -6.81 -9.58
N HIS A 86 -4.79 -5.50 -9.65
CA HIS A 86 -5.49 -4.74 -8.63
C HIS A 86 -5.98 -3.40 -9.15
N HIS A 87 -6.98 -2.87 -8.47
CA HIS A 87 -7.39 -1.48 -8.65
C HIS A 87 -6.54 -0.47 -7.87
N SER A 88 -5.88 -0.88 -6.78
CA SER A 88 -5.47 0.09 -5.74
C SER A 88 -4.15 0.82 -6.01
N GLY A 89 -3.98 2.00 -5.40
CA GLY A 89 -2.97 3.01 -5.72
C GLY A 89 -1.54 2.72 -5.26
N ALA A 90 -0.88 3.72 -4.69
CA ALA A 90 0.58 3.72 -4.47
C ALA A 90 1.08 2.50 -3.70
N GLY A 91 0.42 2.11 -2.60
CA GLY A 91 0.89 1.05 -1.72
C GLY A 91 0.92 -0.34 -2.36
N THR A 92 -0.18 -0.76 -2.99
CA THR A 92 -0.24 -2.08 -3.65
C THR A 92 0.65 -2.13 -4.89
N THR A 93 0.69 -1.03 -5.66
CA THR A 93 1.60 -0.90 -6.81
C THR A 93 3.06 -1.04 -6.35
N ALA A 94 3.45 -0.29 -5.30
CA ALA A 94 4.80 -0.37 -4.75
C ALA A 94 5.13 -1.77 -4.22
N ALA A 95 4.20 -2.44 -3.53
CA ALA A 95 4.40 -3.80 -3.04
C ALA A 95 4.59 -4.80 -4.20
N GLY A 96 3.78 -4.72 -5.25
CA GLY A 96 3.91 -5.58 -6.44
C GLY A 96 5.25 -5.39 -7.16
N LEU A 97 5.64 -4.13 -7.38
CA LEU A 97 6.92 -3.79 -8.01
C LEU A 97 8.12 -4.14 -7.14
N ARG A 98 8.04 -3.95 -5.82
CA ARG A 98 9.07 -4.36 -4.86
C ARG A 98 9.20 -5.88 -4.77
N ALA A 99 8.15 -6.65 -5.08
CA ALA A 99 8.24 -8.10 -5.24
C ALA A 99 8.73 -8.52 -6.64
N GLY A 100 8.94 -7.58 -7.56
CA GLY A 100 9.35 -7.84 -8.95
C GLY A 100 8.26 -8.50 -9.78
N LYS A 101 6.99 -8.18 -9.51
CA LYS A 101 5.85 -8.81 -10.16
C LYS A 101 5.25 -7.89 -11.22
N PRO A 102 5.12 -8.35 -12.47
CA PRO A 102 4.27 -7.71 -13.46
C PRO A 102 2.89 -7.38 -12.89
N THR A 103 2.39 -6.19 -13.21
CA THR A 103 1.21 -5.62 -12.54
C THR A 103 0.14 -5.16 -13.54
N ILE A 104 -1.12 -5.53 -13.32
CA ILE A 104 -2.29 -5.08 -14.07
C ILE A 104 -3.06 -4.11 -13.18
N ILE A 105 -3.25 -2.88 -13.66
CA ILE A 105 -4.02 -1.86 -12.94
C ILE A 105 -5.41 -1.73 -13.54
N VAL A 106 -6.43 -1.87 -12.70
CA VAL A 106 -7.85 -1.71 -13.04
C VAL A 106 -8.41 -0.49 -12.31
N PRO A 107 -8.20 0.75 -12.79
CA PRO A 107 -8.52 1.96 -12.03
C PRO A 107 -10.01 2.31 -12.07
N PHE A 108 -10.49 2.93 -10.99
CA PHE A 108 -11.85 3.45 -10.81
C PHE A 108 -11.85 4.96 -10.60
N PHE A 109 -10.92 5.51 -9.81
CA PHE A 109 -10.86 6.95 -9.52
C PHE A 109 -9.48 7.39 -9.00
N GLY A 110 -9.28 8.72 -8.91
CA GLY A 110 -8.15 9.32 -8.21
C GLY A 110 -6.78 8.97 -8.81
N ASP A 111 -5.84 8.66 -7.93
CA ASP A 111 -4.43 8.37 -8.27
C ASP A 111 -4.24 7.02 -8.98
N GLN A 112 -5.26 6.16 -9.03
CA GLN A 112 -5.19 4.83 -9.65
C GLN A 112 -4.83 4.93 -11.15
N PHE A 113 -5.34 5.93 -11.85
CA PHE A 113 -5.00 6.19 -13.26
C PHE A 113 -3.54 6.60 -13.44
N PHE A 114 -3.00 7.38 -12.50
CA PHE A 114 -1.59 7.74 -12.50
C PHE A 114 -0.71 6.50 -12.37
N TRP A 115 -1.02 5.59 -11.43
CA TRP A 115 -0.28 4.34 -11.26
C TRP A 115 -0.39 3.41 -12.47
N GLY A 116 -1.58 3.34 -13.09
CA GLY A 116 -1.75 2.64 -14.36
C GLY A 116 -0.81 3.15 -15.47
N ASN A 117 -0.67 4.47 -15.58
CA ASN A 117 0.25 5.09 -16.54
C ASN A 117 1.73 4.85 -16.18
N VAL A 118 2.08 4.83 -14.88
CA VAL A 118 3.44 4.48 -14.43
C VAL A 118 3.78 3.04 -14.81
N ILE A 119 2.85 2.10 -14.60
CA ILE A 119 3.03 0.69 -14.96
C ILE A 119 3.24 0.51 -16.47
N GLU A 120 2.38 1.12 -17.29
CA GLU A 120 2.46 1.07 -18.75
C GLU A 120 3.78 1.67 -19.25
N LYS A 121 4.13 2.89 -18.82
CA LYS A 121 5.32 3.61 -19.30
C LYS A 121 6.63 2.90 -18.98
N ASN A 122 6.68 2.12 -17.91
CA ASN A 122 7.86 1.35 -17.54
C ASN A 122 7.86 -0.08 -18.10
N GLY A 123 6.83 -0.47 -18.86
CA GLY A 123 6.73 -1.79 -19.49
C GLY A 123 6.57 -2.94 -18.51
N VAL A 124 6.06 -2.67 -17.30
CA VAL A 124 5.87 -3.66 -16.22
C VAL A 124 4.44 -4.17 -16.12
N GLY A 125 3.60 -3.79 -17.09
CA GLY A 125 2.23 -4.20 -17.21
C GLY A 125 1.56 -3.57 -18.42
N PRO A 126 0.34 -4.04 -18.75
CA PRO A 126 -0.40 -3.51 -19.88
C PRO A 126 -0.89 -2.08 -19.58
N ARG A 127 -1.43 -1.42 -20.61
CA ARG A 127 -2.23 -0.21 -20.41
C ARG A 127 -3.34 -0.47 -19.39
N ALA A 128 -3.56 0.49 -18.50
CA ALA A 128 -4.57 0.40 -17.47
C ALA A 128 -5.95 0.07 -18.07
N LEU A 129 -6.73 -0.75 -17.36
CA LEU A 129 -8.07 -1.20 -17.77
C LEU A 129 -9.12 -0.53 -16.88
N PRO A 130 -9.64 0.67 -17.20
CA PRO A 130 -10.61 1.35 -16.35
C PRO A 130 -11.78 0.41 -16.03
N GLY A 131 -12.21 0.37 -14.77
CA GLY A 131 -13.19 -0.62 -14.30
C GLY A 131 -14.47 -0.66 -15.13
N GLN A 132 -14.95 0.50 -15.59
CA GLN A 132 -16.12 0.63 -16.48
C GLN A 132 -15.94 -0.02 -17.85
N ASN A 133 -14.70 -0.12 -18.32
CA ASN A 133 -14.32 -0.70 -19.62
C ASN A 133 -13.66 -2.08 -19.45
N LEU A 134 -13.64 -2.65 -18.25
CA LEU A 134 -13.08 -3.98 -18.01
C LEU A 134 -13.98 -5.03 -18.68
N THR A 135 -13.39 -5.85 -19.54
CA THR A 135 -14.07 -6.96 -20.22
C THR A 135 -13.27 -8.24 -20.03
N THR A 136 -13.93 -9.38 -20.21
CA THR A 136 -13.27 -10.68 -20.14
C THR A 136 -12.11 -10.75 -21.13
N ASP A 137 -12.30 -10.26 -22.36
CA ASP A 137 -11.26 -10.37 -23.39
C ASP A 137 -10.04 -9.48 -23.11
N ASN A 138 -10.23 -8.24 -22.65
CA ASN A 138 -9.09 -7.37 -22.34
C ASN A 138 -8.33 -7.83 -21.08
N LEU A 139 -9.01 -8.48 -20.13
CA LEU A 139 -8.39 -9.09 -18.97
C LEU A 139 -7.60 -10.36 -19.35
N VAL A 140 -8.14 -11.19 -20.26
CA VAL A 140 -7.45 -12.37 -20.80
C VAL A 140 -6.15 -11.96 -21.50
N GLU A 141 -6.19 -10.95 -22.36
CA GLU A 141 -5.00 -10.45 -23.05
C GLU A 141 -3.99 -9.87 -22.05
N SER A 142 -4.46 -9.15 -21.04
CA SER A 142 -3.61 -8.64 -19.97
C SER A 142 -2.94 -9.75 -19.15
N PHE A 143 -3.67 -10.83 -18.84
CA PHE A 143 -3.09 -12.01 -18.19
C PHE A 143 -2.00 -12.67 -19.03
N LYS A 144 -2.16 -12.76 -20.35
CA LYS A 144 -1.10 -13.28 -21.22
C LYS A 144 0.11 -12.34 -21.25
N TYR A 145 -0.14 -11.05 -21.45
CA TYR A 145 0.90 -10.02 -21.56
C TYR A 145 1.82 -9.98 -20.34
N VAL A 146 1.27 -10.01 -19.13
CA VAL A 146 2.10 -9.97 -17.90
C VAL A 146 2.99 -11.21 -17.71
N HIS A 147 2.75 -12.30 -18.43
CA HIS A 147 3.60 -13.48 -18.42
C HIS A 147 4.63 -13.50 -19.54
N GLU A 148 4.66 -12.48 -20.40
CA GLU A 148 5.70 -12.34 -21.42
C GLU A 148 7.09 -12.11 -20.79
N PRO A 149 8.17 -12.69 -21.33
CA PRO A 149 9.51 -12.58 -20.76
C PRO A 149 9.99 -11.13 -20.58
N GLN A 150 9.68 -10.25 -21.53
CA GLN A 150 10.06 -8.83 -21.46
C GLN A 150 9.42 -8.08 -20.30
N VAL A 151 8.16 -8.37 -19.97
CA VAL A 151 7.42 -7.70 -18.90
C VAL A 151 7.95 -8.14 -17.54
N ARG A 152 8.25 -9.43 -17.40
CA ARG A 152 8.92 -9.99 -16.22
C ARG A 152 10.30 -9.38 -16.00
N ALA A 153 11.13 -9.31 -17.04
CA ALA A 153 12.45 -8.70 -16.96
C ALA A 153 12.37 -7.20 -16.60
N ALA A 154 11.36 -6.48 -17.10
CA ALA A 154 11.12 -5.10 -16.69
C ALA A 154 10.75 -4.99 -15.20
N ALA A 155 9.88 -5.87 -14.69
CA ALA A 155 9.49 -5.88 -13.29
C ALA A 155 10.67 -6.19 -12.36
N GLU A 156 11.55 -7.12 -12.75
CA GLU A 156 12.80 -7.42 -12.03
C GLU A 156 13.76 -6.22 -12.01
N ARG A 157 13.90 -5.49 -13.11
CA ARG A 157 14.71 -4.25 -13.14
C ARG A 157 14.18 -3.17 -12.20
N ILE A 158 12.86 -2.95 -12.17
CA ILE A 158 12.26 -1.99 -11.23
C ILE A 158 12.46 -2.44 -9.80
N ARG A 159 12.24 -3.73 -9.50
CA ARG A 159 12.51 -4.29 -8.17
C ARG A 159 13.92 -3.96 -7.71
N ASP A 160 14.91 -4.23 -8.55
CA ASP A 160 16.32 -4.03 -8.21
C ASP A 160 16.66 -2.54 -8.01
N ALA A 161 15.93 -1.62 -8.64
CA ALA A 161 16.03 -0.19 -8.38
C ALA A 161 15.40 0.17 -7.02
N ILE A 162 14.16 -0.27 -6.76
CA ILE A 162 13.46 -0.02 -5.49
C ILE A 162 14.25 -0.56 -4.29
N LEU A 163 14.83 -1.76 -4.41
CA LEU A 163 15.61 -2.36 -3.32
C LEU A 163 16.92 -1.62 -2.99
N LYS A 164 17.39 -0.74 -3.88
CA LYS A 164 18.56 0.12 -3.65
C LYS A 164 18.19 1.47 -3.06
N GLU A 165 16.90 1.80 -3.00
CA GLU A 165 16.42 3.03 -2.39
C GLU A 165 16.38 2.92 -0.86
N ASN A 166 16.56 4.06 -0.19
CA ASN A 166 16.41 4.17 1.26
C ASN A 166 15.43 5.30 1.63
N GLY A 167 14.24 5.25 1.03
CA GLY A 167 13.26 6.33 1.15
C GLY A 167 12.83 6.64 2.60
N CYS A 168 12.74 5.62 3.46
CA CYS A 168 12.38 5.82 4.87
C CYS A 168 13.46 6.59 5.64
N ASP A 169 14.74 6.24 5.47
CA ASP A 169 15.83 6.94 6.18
C ASP A 169 16.03 8.35 5.63
N GLU A 170 15.89 8.55 4.32
CA GLU A 170 15.95 9.90 3.73
C GLU A 170 14.77 10.75 4.20
N ALA A 171 13.56 10.19 4.29
CA ALA A 171 12.41 10.90 4.83
C ALA A 171 12.60 11.26 6.31
N LEU A 172 13.14 10.34 7.12
CA LEU A 172 13.46 10.60 8.53
C LEU A 172 14.52 11.69 8.66
N ARG A 173 15.60 11.62 7.87
CA ARG A 173 16.66 12.64 7.85
C ARG A 173 16.10 14.00 7.43
N ALA A 174 15.28 14.04 6.38
CA ALA A 174 14.63 15.26 5.93
C ALA A 174 13.72 15.84 7.02
N PHE A 175 12.90 15.00 7.66
CA PHE A 175 12.04 15.41 8.76
C PHE A 175 12.86 16.00 9.92
N GLN A 176 13.89 15.29 10.39
CA GLN A 176 14.75 15.72 11.49
C GLN A 176 15.48 17.04 11.18
N THR A 177 15.97 17.20 9.96
CA THR A 177 16.70 18.41 9.53
C THR A 177 15.80 19.65 9.54
N HIS A 178 14.50 19.48 9.26
CA HIS A 178 13.54 20.59 9.20
C HIS A 178 12.75 20.80 10.49
N LEU A 179 12.97 19.99 11.53
CA LEU A 179 12.39 20.24 12.84
C LEU A 179 13.03 21.49 13.46
N PRO A 180 12.25 22.49 13.88
CA PRO A 180 12.78 23.67 14.56
C PRO A 180 13.10 23.33 16.02
N LEU A 181 14.06 22.42 16.24
CA LEU A 181 14.36 21.82 17.55
C LEU A 181 14.58 22.88 18.64
N LEU A 182 15.32 23.94 18.34
CA LEU A 182 15.56 25.04 19.29
C LEU A 182 14.26 25.76 19.71
N ARG A 183 13.29 25.90 18.80
CA ARG A 183 11.96 26.46 19.12
C ARG A 183 11.07 25.43 19.82
N MET A 184 11.32 24.14 19.63
CA MET A 184 10.52 23.09 20.27
C MET A 184 10.95 22.81 21.71
N GLN A 185 12.18 23.08 22.11
CA GLN A 185 12.73 22.66 23.40
C GLN A 185 12.37 23.62 24.55
N SER A 186 11.97 23.09 25.70
CA SER A 186 11.87 23.87 26.94
C SER A 186 13.26 24.34 27.38
N TYR A 187 13.38 25.62 27.74
CA TYR A 187 14.67 26.20 28.18
C TYR A 187 15.12 25.69 29.55
N LEU A 188 14.16 25.30 30.40
CA LEU A 188 14.44 24.79 31.74
C LEU A 188 14.58 23.25 31.75
N GLU A 189 14.14 22.58 30.68
CA GLU A 189 14.24 21.13 30.51
C GLU A 189 14.38 20.76 29.02
N SER A 190 15.60 20.77 28.49
CA SER A 190 15.86 20.63 27.05
C SER A 190 15.42 19.30 26.41
N THR A 191 15.11 18.28 27.22
CA THR A 191 14.55 17.01 26.76
C THR A 191 13.04 17.05 26.53
N TYR A 192 12.35 18.10 26.98
CA TYR A 192 10.90 18.24 26.86
C TYR A 192 10.53 19.35 25.88
N THR A 193 9.36 19.21 25.27
CA THR A 193 8.83 20.25 24.39
C THR A 193 8.32 21.45 25.18
N ALA A 194 8.63 22.65 24.72
CA ALA A 194 8.03 23.88 25.18
C ALA A 194 6.54 23.89 24.77
N CYS A 195 5.67 24.04 25.76
CA CYS A 195 4.22 24.14 25.57
C CYS A 195 3.72 25.56 25.87
N TYR A 196 4.43 26.29 26.72
CA TYR A 196 4.04 27.61 27.17
C TYR A 196 5.18 28.61 27.05
N GLN A 197 4.83 29.85 26.77
CA GLN A 197 5.68 31.03 26.83
C GLN A 197 5.29 31.84 28.07
N LEU A 198 6.27 32.17 28.89
CA LEU A 198 6.18 33.21 29.91
C LEU A 198 6.76 34.49 29.32
N GLU A 199 5.90 35.38 28.85
CA GLU A 199 6.31 36.58 28.09
C GLU A 199 7.22 37.50 28.90
N GLU A 200 6.88 37.73 30.18
CA GLU A 200 7.65 38.58 31.10
C GLU A 200 9.12 38.14 31.25
N PHE A 201 9.36 36.83 31.23
CA PHE A 201 10.69 36.25 31.42
C PHE A 201 11.37 35.86 30.11
N HIS A 202 10.68 36.01 28.97
CA HIS A 202 11.10 35.49 27.68
C HIS A 202 11.47 33.99 27.72
N LEU A 203 10.78 33.21 28.56
CA LEU A 203 11.04 31.78 28.76
C LEU A 203 9.99 30.92 28.05
N GLN A 204 10.46 29.95 27.28
CA GLN A 204 9.62 28.86 26.78
C GLN A 204 9.81 27.63 27.67
N ILE A 205 8.72 27.12 28.24
CA ILE A 205 8.75 26.09 29.30
C ILE A 205 7.88 24.89 28.94
N SER A 206 8.26 23.74 29.47
CA SER A 206 7.48 22.52 29.35
C SER A 206 6.18 22.60 30.15
N ARG A 207 5.23 21.73 29.83
CA ARG A 207 4.00 21.56 30.63
C ARG A 207 4.28 21.17 32.09
N ARG A 208 5.38 20.44 32.34
CA ARG A 208 5.76 20.00 33.70
C ARG A 208 6.24 21.17 34.55
N VAL A 209 7.16 21.97 34.01
CA VAL A 209 7.65 23.19 34.68
C VAL A 209 6.50 24.15 34.95
N ALA A 210 5.62 24.37 33.97
CA ALA A 210 4.43 25.21 34.15
C ALA A 210 3.57 24.73 35.33
N GLN A 211 3.32 23.42 35.43
CA GLN A 211 2.55 22.84 36.52
C GLN A 211 3.20 23.05 37.89
N VAL A 212 4.53 22.88 38.00
CA VAL A 212 5.28 23.11 39.25
C VAL A 212 5.22 24.58 39.67
N LEU A 213 5.42 25.51 38.73
CA LEU A 213 5.40 26.95 39.02
C LEU A 213 4.01 27.43 39.46
N VAL A 214 2.95 26.91 38.86
CA VAL A 214 1.57 27.21 39.27
C VAL A 214 1.26 26.65 40.66
N ILE A 215 1.55 25.36 40.91
CA ILE A 215 1.26 24.71 42.20
C ILE A 215 2.04 25.37 43.35
N SER A 216 3.27 25.82 43.09
CA SER A 216 4.10 26.50 44.09
C SER A 216 3.77 27.99 44.28
N GLY A 217 2.76 28.52 43.57
CA GLY A 217 2.34 29.92 43.67
C GLY A 217 3.38 30.91 43.12
N ARG A 218 4.26 30.46 42.21
CA ARG A 218 5.29 31.29 41.59
C ARG A 218 4.79 32.06 40.37
N ILE A 219 3.76 31.53 39.71
CA ILE A 219 3.04 32.16 38.60
C ILE A 219 1.55 31.79 38.68
N GLU A 220 0.70 32.61 38.08
CA GLU A 220 -0.71 32.32 37.87
C GLU A 220 -0.95 31.62 36.53
N PRO A 221 -1.98 30.75 36.40
CA PRO A 221 -2.32 30.10 35.14
C PRO A 221 -2.57 31.07 33.97
N THR A 222 -3.03 32.29 34.26
CA THR A 222 -3.29 33.34 33.26
C THR A 222 -2.02 33.90 32.63
N GLN A 223 -0.85 33.69 33.25
CA GLN A 223 0.46 34.10 32.72
C GLN A 223 1.04 33.09 31.72
N LEU A 224 0.40 31.93 31.53
CA LEU A 224 0.84 30.89 30.59
C LEU A 224 0.22 31.09 29.20
N HIS A 225 1.02 31.52 28.24
CA HIS A 225 0.59 31.63 26.84
C HIS A 225 1.02 30.40 26.05
N LEU A 226 0.20 29.90 25.13
CA LEU A 226 0.59 28.74 24.31
C LEU A 226 1.79 29.09 23.43
N HIS A 227 2.82 28.25 23.49
CA HIS A 227 4.00 28.41 22.65
C HIS A 227 3.75 27.87 21.24
N SER A 228 3.99 28.69 20.22
CA SER A 228 3.88 28.29 18.81
C SER A 228 5.24 28.01 18.20
N THR A 229 5.37 26.80 17.64
CA THR A 229 6.54 26.35 16.89
C THR A 229 6.41 26.60 15.39
N ARG A 230 5.27 27.14 14.93
CA ARG A 230 5.03 27.48 13.52
C ARG A 230 5.81 28.74 13.12
N TYR A 231 6.29 28.75 11.88
CA TYR A 231 6.79 29.97 11.23
C TYR A 231 5.63 30.88 10.86
#